data_AF-A0A0K0D440-F1
#
_entry.id   AF-A0A0K0D440-F1
#
_cell.length_a   1.000
_cell.length_b   1.000
_cell.length_c   1.000
_cell.angle_alpha   90.00
_cell.angle_beta   90.00
_cell.angle_gamma   90.00
#
_symmetry.space_group_name_H-M   'P 1'
#
loop_
_entity.id
_entity.type
_entity.pdbx_description
1 polymer ?
#
loop_
_entity_poly.entity_id
_entity_poly.type
_entity_poly.pdbx_seq_one_letter_code
_entity_poly.pdbx_strand_id
1 'polypeptide(L)'
;MEQYTENYCWVQNTYFLPLHDYIPHNYAERENRQIGYYQWVPFVLALEALLFYVPTIVWRLLSWQSGIHVQSLVQMACDSRLLDLESRNRALQTIATNVEEALHVKHQVMSGNRLKLLNLIICTRSSGAAVTFLYISVKILYTVNIVGQIFLLNTFLGNRSKWYGLQVLNDLMNGREWEESGHFPRVTLCDFEVKVR
;
A
#
# COMPACT_ATOMS: atom_id res chain seq x y z
N MET A 1 23.08 -23.85 -28.02
CA MET A 1 23.06 -24.31 -26.62
C MET A 1 22.92 -23.12 -25.68
N GLU A 2 23.65 -22.04 -25.92
CA GLU A 2 23.58 -20.78 -25.14
C GLU A 2 22.15 -20.27 -24.90
N GLN A 3 21.35 -20.08 -25.96
CA GLN A 3 19.96 -19.61 -25.80
C GLN A 3 19.08 -20.53 -24.94
N TYR A 4 19.34 -21.84 -24.95
CA TYR A 4 18.61 -22.76 -24.08
C TYR A 4 19.03 -22.59 -22.62
N THR A 5 20.34 -22.50 -22.38
CA THR A 5 20.91 -22.26 -21.04
C THR A 5 20.45 -20.92 -20.47
N GLU A 6 20.46 -19.86 -21.27
CA GLU A 6 19.97 -18.54 -20.87
C GLU A 6 18.49 -18.57 -20.50
N ASN A 7 17.63 -19.13 -21.35
CA ASN A 7 16.20 -19.24 -21.06
C ASN A 7 15.92 -20.13 -19.85
N TYR A 8 16.65 -21.23 -19.71
CA TYR A 8 16.52 -22.12 -18.55
C TYR A 8 16.87 -21.39 -17.26
N CYS A 9 18.02 -20.70 -17.22
CA CYS A 9 18.47 -19.96 -16.06
C CYS A 9 17.65 -18.69 -15.77
N TRP A 10 16.96 -18.14 -16.77
CA TRP A 10 16.00 -17.06 -16.57
C TRP A 10 14.74 -17.52 -15.84
N VAL A 11 14.25 -18.73 -16.16
CA VAL A 11 13.00 -19.27 -15.60
C VAL A 11 13.24 -20.06 -14.30
N GLN A 12 14.42 -20.64 -14.12
CA GLN A 12 14.77 -21.32 -12.87
C GLN A 12 15.24 -20.34 -11.78
N ASN A 13 15.03 -20.74 -10.52
CA ASN A 13 15.59 -20.00 -9.40
C ASN A 13 17.12 -20.07 -9.44
N THR A 14 17.76 -18.95 -9.17
CA THR A 14 19.22 -18.82 -9.08
C THR A 14 19.65 -18.70 -7.63
N TYR A 15 20.92 -18.85 -7.32
CA TYR A 15 21.43 -18.66 -5.96
C TYR A 15 22.64 -17.73 -5.95
N PHE A 16 22.87 -17.06 -4.83
CA PHE A 16 24.02 -16.18 -4.65
C PHE A 16 25.12 -16.85 -3.85
N LEU A 17 26.36 -16.69 -4.31
CA LEU A 17 27.58 -17.00 -3.59
C LEU A 17 28.58 -15.85 -3.77
N PRO A 18 29.27 -15.41 -2.71
CA PRO A 18 30.42 -14.53 -2.84
C PRO A 18 31.46 -15.12 -3.81
N LEU A 19 32.11 -14.27 -4.60
CA LEU A 19 33.06 -14.69 -5.66
C LEU A 19 34.23 -15.55 -5.15
N HIS A 20 34.60 -15.39 -3.87
CA HIS A 20 35.73 -16.07 -3.26
C HIS A 20 35.33 -17.38 -2.55
N ASP A 21 34.02 -17.67 -2.45
CA ASP A 21 33.52 -18.88 -1.82
C ASP A 21 33.49 -20.07 -2.79
N TYR A 22 33.72 -21.27 -2.28
CA TYR A 22 33.57 -22.49 -3.06
C TYR A 22 32.09 -22.84 -3.24
N ILE A 23 31.76 -23.48 -4.37
CA ILE A 23 30.40 -23.97 -4.62
C ILE A 23 30.18 -25.22 -3.74
N PRO A 24 29.25 -25.21 -2.77
CA PRO A 24 29.05 -26.32 -1.85
C PRO A 24 28.58 -27.57 -2.60
N HIS A 25 29.13 -28.76 -2.31
CA HIS A 25 28.71 -30.00 -2.99
C HIS A 25 27.30 -30.46 -2.61
N ASN A 26 26.78 -30.02 -1.46
CA ASN A 26 25.46 -30.39 -1.00
C ASN A 26 24.37 -29.58 -1.73
N TYR A 27 23.52 -30.25 -2.50
CA TYR A 27 22.42 -29.62 -3.22
C TYR A 27 21.41 -28.92 -2.30
N ALA A 28 21.14 -29.47 -1.12
CA ALA A 28 20.19 -28.86 -0.16
C ALA A 28 20.69 -27.50 0.36
N GLU A 29 22.01 -27.29 0.42
CA GLU A 29 22.57 -26.01 0.82
C GLU A 29 22.42 -24.95 -0.28
N ARG A 30 22.58 -25.35 -1.55
CA ARG A 30 22.34 -24.46 -2.71
C ARG A 30 20.88 -24.06 -2.80
N GLU A 31 19.98 -25.02 -2.60
CA GLU A 31 18.53 -24.80 -2.62
C GLU A 31 18.10 -23.80 -1.54
N ASN A 32 18.64 -23.90 -0.33
CA ASN A 32 18.36 -22.94 0.75
C ASN A 32 18.85 -21.51 0.49
N ARG A 33 19.82 -21.33 -0.44
CA ARG A 33 20.35 -20.02 -0.84
C ARG A 33 19.70 -19.48 -2.12
N GLN A 34 18.67 -20.16 -2.64
CA GLN A 34 17.99 -19.73 -3.85
C GLN A 34 17.23 -18.41 -3.66
N ILE A 35 17.19 -17.66 -4.75
CA ILE A 35 16.59 -16.34 -4.88
C ILE A 35 15.54 -16.43 -5.99
N GLY A 36 14.27 -16.44 -5.60
CA GLY A 36 13.15 -16.48 -6.54
C GLY A 36 12.38 -15.16 -6.68
N TYR A 37 12.68 -14.14 -5.84
CA TYR A 37 11.86 -12.94 -5.80
C TYR A 37 11.92 -12.12 -7.09
N TYR A 38 13.04 -12.12 -7.83
CA TYR A 38 13.20 -11.34 -9.07
C TYR A 38 12.11 -11.63 -10.12
N GLN A 39 11.64 -12.87 -10.20
CA GLN A 39 10.60 -13.27 -11.15
C GLN A 39 9.23 -12.70 -10.79
N TRP A 40 8.98 -12.50 -9.49
CA TRP A 40 7.68 -12.11 -8.95
C TRP A 40 7.55 -10.62 -8.63
N VAL A 41 8.67 -9.89 -8.58
CA VAL A 41 8.72 -8.45 -8.28
C VAL A 41 7.66 -7.64 -9.05
N PRO A 42 7.52 -7.76 -10.39
CA PRO A 42 6.55 -6.95 -11.13
C PRO A 42 5.09 -7.18 -10.70
N PHE A 43 4.73 -8.42 -10.40
CA PHE A 43 3.37 -8.78 -9.99
C PHE A 43 3.07 -8.31 -8.58
N VAL A 44 4.04 -8.48 -7.67
CA VAL A 44 3.91 -8.02 -6.28
C VAL A 44 3.80 -6.50 -6.24
N LEU A 45 4.68 -5.77 -6.94
CA LEU A 45 4.61 -4.30 -6.99
C LEU A 45 3.30 -3.79 -7.60
N ALA A 46 2.76 -4.48 -8.62
CA ALA A 46 1.45 -4.15 -9.18
C ALA A 46 0.33 -4.36 -8.15
N LEU A 47 0.38 -5.45 -7.37
CA LEU A 47 -0.55 -5.70 -6.28
C LEU A 47 -0.42 -4.65 -5.16
N GLU A 48 0.81 -4.30 -4.77
CA GLU A 48 1.06 -3.26 -3.76
C GLU A 48 0.47 -1.92 -4.21
N ALA A 49 0.65 -1.53 -5.48
CA ALA A 49 0.06 -0.32 -6.05
C ALA A 49 -1.48 -0.33 -6.00
N LEU A 50 -2.10 -1.47 -6.31
CA LEU A 50 -3.56 -1.64 -6.18
C LEU A 50 -4.02 -1.53 -4.73
N LEU A 51 -3.29 -2.15 -3.80
CA LEU A 51 -3.57 -2.10 -2.37
C LEU A 51 -3.45 -0.68 -1.81
N PHE A 52 -2.50 0.13 -2.28
CA PHE A 52 -2.38 1.55 -1.91
C PHE A 52 -3.58 2.39 -2.38
N TYR A 53 -4.29 1.95 -3.42
CA TYR A 53 -5.48 2.63 -3.92
C TYR A 53 -6.75 2.28 -3.15
N VAL A 54 -6.77 1.16 -2.41
CA VAL A 54 -7.94 0.70 -1.63
C VAL A 54 -8.49 1.76 -0.66
N PRO A 55 -7.67 2.44 0.17
CA PRO A 55 -8.19 3.46 1.08
C PRO A 55 -8.85 4.65 0.35
N THR A 56 -8.39 4.97 -0.87
CA THR A 56 -9.03 6.00 -1.73
C THR A 56 -10.40 5.56 -2.21
N ILE A 57 -10.53 4.30 -2.65
CA ILE A 57 -11.81 3.72 -3.06
C ILE A 57 -12.79 3.73 -1.89
N VAL A 58 -12.34 3.27 -0.71
CA VAL A 58 -13.16 3.25 0.51
C VAL A 58 -13.66 4.66 0.86
N TRP A 59 -12.77 5.66 0.81
CA TRP A 59 -13.17 7.06 1.02
C TRP A 59 -14.23 7.50 0.01
N ARG A 60 -14.00 7.33 -1.29
CA ARG A 60 -14.93 7.79 -2.33
C ARG A 60 -16.31 7.14 -2.22
N LEU A 61 -16.36 5.82 -2.00
CA LEU A 61 -17.61 5.08 -1.88
C LEU A 61 -18.40 5.50 -0.63
N LEU A 62 -17.75 5.62 0.52
CA LEU A 62 -18.42 5.95 1.78
C LEU A 62 -18.72 7.45 1.93
N SER A 63 -17.87 8.33 1.38
CA SER A 63 -18.12 9.78 1.37
C SER A 63 -19.34 10.12 0.51
N TRP A 64 -19.54 9.40 -0.60
CA TRP A 64 -20.70 9.62 -1.46
C TRP A 64 -22.01 9.26 -0.77
N GLN A 65 -22.03 8.17 0.02
CA GLN A 65 -23.19 7.78 0.82
C GLN A 65 -23.54 8.78 1.93
N SER A 66 -22.61 9.66 2.32
CA SER A 66 -22.84 10.65 3.37
C SER A 66 -23.76 11.80 2.94
N GLY A 67 -24.07 11.91 1.63
CA GLY A 67 -24.99 12.93 1.08
C GLY A 67 -24.44 14.37 1.09
N ILE A 68 -23.26 14.57 1.67
CA ILE A 68 -22.56 15.86 1.74
C ILE A 68 -21.32 15.76 0.86
N HIS A 69 -21.28 16.52 -0.23
CA HIS A 69 -20.08 16.64 -1.06
C HIS A 69 -19.04 17.54 -0.37
N VAL A 70 -18.37 17.00 0.65
CA VAL A 70 -17.37 17.72 1.46
C VAL A 70 -16.31 18.40 0.59
N GLN A 71 -15.86 17.75 -0.48
CA GLN A 71 -14.85 18.30 -1.39
C GLN A 71 -15.33 19.59 -2.07
N SER A 72 -16.58 19.63 -2.53
CA SER A 72 -17.16 20.82 -3.16
C SER A 72 -17.35 21.96 -2.15
N LEU A 73 -17.79 21.61 -0.94
CA LEU A 73 -17.96 22.58 0.15
C LEU A 73 -16.63 23.21 0.58
N VAL A 74 -15.57 22.39 0.71
CA VAL A 74 -14.21 22.84 1.03
C VAL A 74 -13.64 23.69 -0.11
N GLN A 75 -13.87 23.30 -1.36
CA GLN A 75 -13.44 24.08 -2.51
C GLN A 75 -14.11 25.45 -2.54
N MET A 76 -15.44 25.51 -2.39
CA MET A 76 -16.18 26.78 -2.29
C MET A 76 -15.70 27.63 -1.11
N ALA A 77 -15.40 27.03 0.03
CA ALA A 77 -14.84 27.75 1.17
C ALA A 77 -13.44 28.32 0.86
N CYS A 78 -12.56 27.55 0.21
CA CYS A 78 -11.24 28.03 -0.23
C CYS A 78 -11.36 29.16 -1.26
N ASP A 79 -12.20 28.99 -2.28
CA ASP A 79 -12.39 29.95 -3.37
C ASP A 79 -13.01 31.26 -2.86
N SER A 80 -13.86 31.19 -1.82
CA SER A 80 -14.46 32.37 -1.19
C SER A 80 -13.45 33.37 -0.63
N ARG A 81 -12.20 32.93 -0.36
CA ARG A 81 -11.13 33.80 0.12
C ARG A 81 -10.65 34.80 -0.92
N LEU A 82 -10.86 34.52 -2.20
CA LEU A 82 -10.44 35.34 -3.34
C LEU A 82 -11.56 36.27 -3.85
N LEU A 83 -12.76 36.13 -3.29
CA LEU A 83 -13.92 36.91 -3.70
C LEU A 83 -13.98 38.27 -3.00
N ASP A 84 -14.60 39.22 -3.67
CA ASP A 84 -14.98 40.51 -3.08
C ASP A 84 -15.96 40.32 -1.90
N LEU A 85 -16.01 41.32 -1.00
CA LEU A 85 -16.72 41.26 0.28
C LEU A 85 -18.19 40.83 0.16
N GLU A 86 -18.90 41.34 -0.85
CA GLU A 86 -20.31 41.04 -1.06
C GLU A 86 -20.52 39.62 -1.59
N SER A 87 -19.72 39.21 -2.58
CA SER A 87 -19.73 37.87 -3.17
C SER A 87 -19.32 36.79 -2.15
N ARG A 88 -18.34 37.10 -1.30
CA ARG A 88 -17.89 36.23 -0.20
C ARG A 88 -19.02 35.99 0.80
N ASN A 89 -19.76 37.03 1.20
CA ASN A 89 -20.88 36.87 2.13
C ASN A 89 -21.99 35.98 1.57
N ARG A 90 -22.30 36.09 0.26
CA ARG A 90 -23.26 35.20 -0.40
C ARG A 90 -22.77 33.75 -0.43
N ALA A 91 -21.50 33.53 -0.80
CA ALA A 91 -20.89 32.19 -0.80
C ALA A 91 -20.89 31.57 0.61
N LEU A 92 -20.55 32.33 1.64
CA LEU A 92 -20.57 31.88 3.03
C LEU A 92 -22.01 31.55 3.49
N GLN A 93 -23.01 32.33 3.09
CA GLN A 93 -24.41 32.00 3.35
C GLN A 93 -24.81 30.68 2.69
N THR A 94 -24.46 30.46 1.42
CA THR A 94 -24.73 29.19 0.74
C THR A 94 -24.05 28.01 1.41
N ILE A 95 -22.81 28.18 1.89
CA ILE A 95 -22.11 27.12 2.65
C ILE A 95 -22.84 26.83 3.97
N ALA A 96 -23.23 27.88 4.70
CA ALA A 96 -23.93 27.74 5.98
C ALA A 96 -25.29 27.02 5.82
N THR A 97 -26.09 27.40 4.82
CA THR A 97 -27.38 26.74 4.55
C THR A 97 -27.21 25.27 4.17
N ASN A 98 -26.23 24.93 3.33
CA ASN A 98 -25.94 23.54 2.98
C ASN A 98 -25.52 22.71 4.21
N VAL A 99 -24.73 23.29 5.12
CA VAL A 99 -24.34 22.62 6.38
C VAL A 99 -25.55 22.43 7.29
N GLU A 100 -26.41 23.44 7.40
CA GLU A 100 -27.63 23.42 8.21
C GLU A 100 -28.64 22.38 7.70
N GLU A 101 -28.91 22.34 6.39
CA GLU A 101 -29.76 21.33 5.76
C GLU A 101 -29.21 19.91 5.96
N ALA A 102 -27.89 19.74 5.83
CA ALA A 102 -27.23 18.47 6.07
C ALA A 102 -27.30 18.02 7.55
N LEU A 103 -27.45 18.93 8.50
CA LEU A 103 -27.71 18.64 9.90
C LEU A 103 -29.20 18.30 10.13
N HIS A 104 -30.13 19.01 9.48
CA HIS A 104 -31.58 18.82 9.63
C HIS A 104 -32.10 17.48 9.09
N VAL A 105 -31.64 17.04 7.90
CA VAL A 105 -32.02 15.76 7.29
C VAL A 105 -31.64 14.56 8.19
N LYS A 106 -30.62 14.72 9.04
CA LYS A 106 -30.16 13.66 9.95
C LYS A 106 -31.05 13.44 11.17
N HIS A 107 -31.79 14.46 11.62
CA HIS A 107 -32.66 14.35 12.79
C HIS A 107 -33.88 13.44 12.55
N GLN A 108 -34.40 13.38 11.30
CA GLN A 108 -35.57 12.54 10.94
C GLN A 108 -35.27 11.03 10.84
N VAL A 109 -34.03 10.64 10.53
CA VAL A 109 -33.64 9.22 10.34
C VAL A 109 -33.55 8.44 11.67
N MET A 110 -33.55 9.13 12.80
CA MET A 110 -33.33 8.59 14.15
C MET A 110 -34.45 7.64 14.67
N SER A 111 -35.56 7.48 13.92
CA SER A 111 -36.77 6.75 14.36
C SER A 111 -36.89 5.29 13.86
N GLY A 112 -36.00 4.83 12.96
CA GLY A 112 -36.16 3.53 12.27
C GLY A 112 -35.19 2.44 12.74
N ASN A 113 -35.70 1.44 13.48
CA ASN A 113 -34.96 0.27 13.97
C ASN A 113 -34.77 -0.78 12.84
N ARG A 114 -33.54 -1.19 12.46
CA ARG A 114 -33.16 -2.57 12.02
C ARG A 114 -31.70 -2.76 11.50
N LEU A 115 -31.10 -3.89 11.91
CA LEU A 115 -29.84 -4.59 11.53
C LEU A 115 -28.47 -4.17 12.15
N LYS A 116 -27.90 -5.10 12.95
CA LYS A 116 -26.71 -4.93 13.81
C LYS A 116 -25.33 -4.91 13.12
N LEU A 117 -25.16 -5.49 11.93
CA LEU A 117 -23.84 -5.51 11.26
C LEU A 117 -23.56 -4.21 10.48
N LEU A 118 -24.62 -3.59 9.96
CA LEU A 118 -24.59 -2.23 9.41
C LEU A 118 -24.44 -1.16 10.51
N ASN A 119 -24.71 -1.48 11.78
CA ASN A 119 -24.62 -0.51 12.89
C ASN A 119 -23.20 -0.01 13.19
N LEU A 120 -22.13 -0.70 12.81
CA LEU A 120 -20.78 -0.13 12.95
C LEU A 120 -20.57 1.02 11.94
N ILE A 121 -21.17 0.91 10.75
CA ILE A 121 -21.16 1.93 9.69
C ILE A 121 -22.28 2.97 9.90
N ILE A 122 -23.31 2.66 10.69
CA ILE A 122 -24.44 3.57 11.00
C ILE A 122 -24.25 4.32 12.32
N CYS A 123 -23.49 3.81 13.30
CA CYS A 123 -23.07 4.60 14.49
C CYS A 123 -22.23 5.82 14.07
N THR A 124 -21.52 5.72 12.94
CA THR A 124 -20.86 6.84 12.27
C THR A 124 -21.81 7.69 11.45
N ARG A 125 -23.13 7.71 11.71
CA ARG A 125 -24.13 8.52 10.98
C ARG A 125 -24.85 9.54 11.88
N SER A 126 -24.58 9.52 13.18
CA SER A 126 -25.36 10.20 14.23
C SER A 126 -24.99 11.65 14.55
N SER A 127 -23.93 12.23 13.99
CA SER A 127 -23.56 13.64 14.25
C SER A 127 -22.65 14.20 13.14
N GLY A 128 -22.30 15.49 13.14
CA GLY A 128 -21.17 15.99 12.33
C GLY A 128 -19.86 15.23 12.57
N ALA A 129 -19.74 14.54 13.71
CA ALA A 129 -18.62 13.65 14.00
C ALA A 129 -18.63 12.36 13.15
N ALA A 130 -19.73 12.00 12.48
CA ALA A 130 -19.85 10.91 11.51
C ALA A 130 -18.79 10.95 10.42
N VAL A 131 -18.82 12.05 9.65
CA VAL A 131 -17.92 12.29 8.51
C VAL A 131 -16.49 12.46 9.01
N THR A 132 -16.33 13.10 10.17
CA THR A 132 -15.04 13.27 10.84
C THR A 132 -14.46 11.92 11.26
N PHE A 133 -15.25 11.04 11.86
CA PHE A 133 -14.84 9.70 12.27
C PHE A 133 -14.56 8.82 11.05
N LEU A 134 -15.37 8.90 10.00
CA LEU A 134 -15.12 8.24 8.72
C LEU A 134 -13.76 8.66 8.14
N TYR A 135 -13.49 9.97 8.12
CA TYR A 135 -12.23 10.53 7.66
C TYR A 135 -11.05 10.02 8.50
N ILE A 136 -11.15 10.08 9.83
CA ILE A 136 -10.12 9.55 10.73
C ILE A 136 -9.92 8.04 10.52
N SER A 137 -10.99 7.28 10.38
CA SER A 137 -10.94 5.83 10.13
C SER A 137 -10.25 5.50 8.81
N VAL A 138 -10.55 6.25 7.75
CA VAL A 138 -9.85 6.14 6.47
C VAL A 138 -8.37 6.50 6.63
N LYS A 139 -8.03 7.54 7.39
CA LYS A 139 -6.61 7.88 7.67
C LYS A 139 -5.90 6.77 8.44
N ILE A 140 -6.56 6.15 9.41
CA ILE A 140 -6.04 4.96 10.08
C ILE A 140 -5.84 3.83 9.09
N LEU A 141 -6.79 3.60 8.17
CA LEU A 141 -6.67 2.60 7.12
C LEU A 141 -5.47 2.85 6.20
N TYR A 142 -5.17 4.11 5.84
CA TYR A 142 -3.94 4.46 5.13
C TYR A 142 -2.69 4.08 5.92
N THR A 143 -2.64 4.41 7.21
CA THR A 143 -1.49 4.06 8.07
C THR A 143 -1.32 2.55 8.18
N VAL A 144 -2.41 1.81 8.40
CA VAL A 144 -2.40 0.34 8.44
C VAL A 144 -1.97 -0.25 7.10
N ASN A 145 -2.42 0.32 5.99
CA ASN A 145 -1.98 -0.09 4.66
C ASN A 145 -0.47 0.07 4.49
N ILE A 146 0.10 1.23 4.83
CA ILE A 146 1.56 1.46 4.77
C ILE A 146 2.32 0.43 5.59
N VAL A 147 1.89 0.16 6.83
CA VAL A 147 2.54 -0.84 7.70
C VAL A 147 2.41 -2.25 7.09
N GLY A 148 1.23 -2.59 6.56
CA GLY A 148 0.99 -3.87 5.90
C GLY A 148 1.86 -4.08 4.66
N GLN A 149 2.07 -3.03 3.86
CA GLN A 149 2.92 -3.08 2.66
C GLN A 149 4.39 -3.30 3.03
N ILE A 150 4.88 -2.63 4.08
CA ILE A 150 6.24 -2.86 4.60
C ILE A 150 6.40 -4.34 5.01
N PHE A 151 5.39 -4.91 5.68
CA PHE A 151 5.43 -6.31 6.09
C PHE A 151 5.32 -7.28 4.90
N LEU A 152 4.48 -6.97 3.92
CA LEU A 152 4.32 -7.74 2.68
C LEU A 152 5.67 -7.81 1.94
N LEU A 153 6.31 -6.67 1.73
CA LEU A 153 7.61 -6.58 1.08
C LEU A 153 8.69 -7.36 1.86
N ASN A 154 8.73 -7.22 3.20
CA ASN A 154 9.67 -7.95 4.05
C ASN A 154 9.49 -9.47 3.95
N THR A 155 8.23 -9.93 3.90
CA THR A 155 7.90 -11.35 3.74
C THR A 155 8.25 -11.84 2.35
N PHE A 156 7.98 -11.05 1.32
CA PHE A 156 8.24 -11.37 -0.07
C PHE A 156 9.73 -11.56 -0.38
N LEU A 157 10.59 -10.72 0.22
CA LEU A 157 12.04 -10.82 0.07
C LEU A 157 12.65 -12.00 0.83
N GLY A 158 11.85 -12.74 1.62
CA GLY A 158 12.27 -13.96 2.30
C GLY A 158 13.28 -13.74 3.43
N ASN A 159 13.45 -12.49 3.89
CA ASN A 159 14.44 -12.19 4.91
C ASN A 159 13.95 -12.54 6.33
N ARG A 160 14.85 -13.07 7.17
CA ARG A 160 14.53 -13.47 8.55
C ARG A 160 14.35 -12.28 9.50
N SER A 161 14.89 -11.11 9.16
CA SER A 161 14.80 -9.90 10.00
C SER A 161 13.49 -9.14 9.74
N LYS A 162 12.82 -8.67 10.80
CA LYS A 162 11.62 -7.80 10.70
C LYS A 162 11.91 -6.39 10.18
N TRP A 163 13.19 -5.98 10.19
CA TRP A 163 13.66 -4.64 9.86
C TRP A 163 14.62 -4.65 8.66
N TYR A 164 14.32 -5.44 7.64
CA TYR A 164 15.19 -5.62 6.48
C TYR A 164 15.58 -4.29 5.81
N GLY A 165 14.63 -3.40 5.56
CA GLY A 165 14.90 -2.13 4.87
C GLY A 165 15.91 -1.23 5.60
N LEU A 166 15.84 -1.18 6.94
CA LEU A 166 16.80 -0.42 7.74
C LEU A 166 18.19 -1.06 7.76
N GLN A 167 18.24 -2.39 7.76
CA GLN A 167 19.50 -3.13 7.68
C GLN A 167 20.21 -2.85 6.35
N VAL A 168 19.49 -2.97 5.22
CA VAL A 168 20.02 -2.65 3.88
C VAL A 168 20.49 -1.21 3.81
N LEU A 169 19.72 -0.26 4.35
CA LEU A 169 20.11 1.16 4.36
C LEU A 169 21.40 1.38 5.16
N ASN A 170 21.49 0.77 6.34
CA ASN A 170 22.68 0.84 7.18
C ASN A 170 23.90 0.19 6.50
N ASP A 171 23.72 -0.93 5.82
CA ASP A 171 24.79 -1.58 5.04
C ASP A 171 25.28 -0.66 3.92
N LEU A 172 24.37 -0.05 3.17
CA LEU A 172 24.68 0.93 2.12
C LEU A 172 25.41 2.16 2.66
N MET A 173 24.97 2.70 3.80
CA MET A 173 25.61 3.86 4.45
C MET A 173 27.03 3.54 4.95
N ASN A 174 27.28 2.30 5.33
CA ASN A 174 28.61 1.83 5.76
C ASN A 174 29.48 1.37 4.58
N GLY A 175 29.01 1.51 3.33
CA GLY A 175 29.74 1.10 2.13
C GLY A 175 29.78 -0.42 1.89
N ARG A 176 28.95 -1.21 2.60
CA ARG A 176 28.82 -2.65 2.34
C ARG A 176 27.93 -2.87 1.13
N GLU A 177 28.51 -3.32 0.03
CA GLU A 177 27.77 -3.61 -1.21
C GLU A 177 27.12 -5.01 -1.20
N TRP A 178 26.46 -5.35 -2.30
CA TRP A 178 25.79 -6.64 -2.51
C TRP A 178 26.75 -7.83 -2.47
N GLU A 179 28.03 -7.63 -2.81
CA GLU A 179 29.06 -8.68 -2.80
C GLU A 179 29.32 -9.22 -1.39
N GLU A 180 29.30 -8.34 -0.39
CA GLU A 180 29.55 -8.71 1.01
C GLU A 180 28.25 -9.00 1.77
N SER A 181 27.20 -8.20 1.53
CA SER A 181 25.92 -8.31 2.25
C SER A 181 25.02 -9.43 1.72
N GLY A 182 25.21 -9.83 0.45
CA GLY A 182 24.29 -10.73 -0.26
C GLY A 182 22.89 -10.14 -0.48
N HIS A 183 22.70 -8.84 -0.23
CA HIS A 183 21.45 -8.14 -0.50
C HIS A 183 21.39 -7.73 -1.96
N PHE A 184 20.31 -8.11 -2.65
CA PHE A 184 20.06 -7.80 -4.07
C PHE A 184 21.28 -8.05 -4.99
N PRO A 185 21.77 -9.30 -5.05
CA PRO A 185 22.95 -9.63 -5.83
C PRO A 185 22.71 -9.41 -7.33
N ARG A 186 23.68 -8.80 -7.99
CA ARG A 186 23.61 -8.51 -9.44
C ARG A 186 24.08 -9.68 -10.29
N VAL A 187 24.85 -10.59 -9.68
CA VAL A 187 25.38 -11.79 -10.31
C VAL A 187 24.94 -12.98 -9.46
N THR A 188 24.35 -13.97 -10.12
CA THR A 188 23.83 -15.19 -9.48
C THR A 188 24.24 -16.41 -10.28
N LEU A 189 24.32 -17.55 -9.61
CA LEU A 189 24.66 -18.84 -10.19
C LEU A 189 23.39 -19.65 -10.48
N CYS A 190 23.44 -20.43 -11.56
CA CYS A 190 22.35 -21.28 -12.02
C CYS A 190 22.93 -22.67 -12.31
N ASP A 191 22.33 -23.69 -11.70
CA ASP A 191 22.66 -25.08 -11.98
C ASP A 191 21.69 -25.60 -13.05
N PHE A 192 22.20 -26.19 -14.13
CA PHE A 192 21.39 -26.82 -15.18
C PHE A 192 21.94 -28.21 -15.52
N GLU A 193 21.05 -29.18 -15.70
CA GLU A 193 21.43 -30.57 -15.99
C GLU A 193 21.45 -30.86 -17.50
N VAL A 194 22.51 -31.51 -17.98
CA VAL A 194 22.63 -31.96 -19.37
C VAL A 194 22.55 -33.48 -19.41
N LYS A 195 21.54 -34.03 -20.09
CA LYS A 195 21.47 -35.47 -20.37
C LYS A 195 22.26 -35.78 -21.62
N VAL A 196 23.41 -36.44 -21.46
CA VAL A 196 24.22 -36.95 -22.58
C VAL A 196 23.73 -38.36 -22.91
N ARG A 197 23.42 -38.62 -24.19
CA ARG A 197 23.04 -39.94 -24.70
C ARG A 197 24.25 -40.68 -25.22
#